data_AF-A0A355UFJ8-F1
#
_entry.id   AF-A0A355UFJ8-F1
#
_cell.length_a   1.000
_cell.length_b   1.000
_cell.length_c   1.000
_cell.angle_alpha   90.00
_cell.angle_beta   90.00
_cell.angle_gamma   90.00
#
_symmetry.space_group_name_H-M   'P 1'
#
loop_
_entity.id
_entity.type
_entity.pdbx_description
1 polymer ?
#
loop_
_entity_poly.entity_id
_entity_poly.type
_entity_poly.pdbx_seq_one_letter_code
_entity_poly.pdbx_strand_id
1 'polypeptide(L)'
;TIQRSHAIANGVHVVSVNRTGEEGEMQFWGGSFVSNPFGTVMYQAPHMEEDINVIEIDLQKTDHYRTHWPYLRDRRIDSYQPITKRYIDNE
;
A
#
# COMPACT_ATOMS: atom_id res chain seq x y z
N THR A 1 6.46 -1.49 -5.01
CA THR A 1 5.99 -0.09 -4.98
C THR A 1 5.84 0.34 -3.53
N ILE A 2 5.91 1.65 -3.22
CA ILE A 2 5.73 2.17 -1.84
C ILE A 2 4.38 1.82 -1.24
N GLN A 3 3.34 1.72 -2.07
CA GLN A 3 2.00 1.36 -1.62
C GLN A 3 1.90 -0.10 -1.15
N ARG A 4 2.60 -1.04 -1.81
CA ARG A 4 2.68 -2.44 -1.38
C ARG A 4 3.46 -2.60 -0.06
N SER A 5 4.47 -1.77 0.20
CA SER A 5 5.17 -1.82 1.49
C SER A 5 4.27 -1.35 2.63
N HIS A 6 3.34 -0.43 2.40
CA HIS A 6 2.31 -0.07 3.40
C HIS A 6 1.36 -1.23 3.71
N ALA A 7 0.97 -2.03 2.71
CA ALA A 7 0.17 -3.23 2.92
C ALA A 7 0.87 -4.21 3.88
N ILE A 8 2.16 -4.47 3.59
CA ILE A 8 3.02 -5.38 4.37
C ILE A 8 3.24 -4.86 5.80
N ALA A 9 3.72 -3.62 5.93
CA ALA A 9 4.14 -3.07 7.23
C ALA A 9 3.00 -2.96 8.25
N ASN A 10 1.75 -2.83 7.79
CA ASN A 10 0.58 -2.64 8.65
C ASN A 10 -0.35 -3.86 8.71
N GLY A 11 -0.07 -4.90 7.91
CA GLY A 11 -0.90 -6.08 7.81
C GLY A 11 -2.30 -5.77 7.25
N VAL A 12 -2.40 -4.92 6.23
CA VAL A 12 -3.69 -4.45 5.66
C VAL A 12 -3.74 -4.62 4.14
N HIS A 13 -4.95 -4.78 3.60
CA HIS A 13 -5.16 -4.72 2.16
C HIS A 13 -5.00 -3.27 1.68
N VAL A 14 -4.44 -3.07 0.50
CA VAL A 14 -4.28 -1.75 -0.12
C VAL A 14 -4.88 -1.77 -1.51
N VAL A 15 -5.76 -0.81 -1.79
CA VAL A 15 -6.34 -0.54 -3.10
C VAL A 15 -5.76 0.79 -3.59
N SER A 16 -4.96 0.74 -4.65
CA SER A 16 -4.43 1.92 -5.34
C SER A 16 -5.26 2.18 -6.58
N VAL A 17 -5.83 3.37 -6.70
CA VAL A 17 -6.59 3.77 -7.89
C VAL A 17 -5.86 4.91 -8.58
N ASN A 18 -5.71 4.79 -9.89
CA ASN A 18 -5.18 5.82 -10.74
C ASN A 18 -6.07 5.97 -11.98
N ARG A 19 -6.10 7.18 -12.53
CA ARG A 19 -6.81 7.48 -13.76
C ARG A 19 -5.96 7.12 -14.98
N THR A 20 -6.59 7.07 -16.15
CA THR A 20 -5.96 6.71 -17.43
C THR A 20 -6.39 7.69 -18.51
N GLY A 21 -5.60 7.83 -19.58
CA GLY A 21 -5.88 8.72 -20.71
C GLY A 21 -5.12 10.05 -20.67
N GLU A 22 -5.40 10.91 -21.63
CA GLU A 22 -4.72 12.21 -21.81
C GLU A 22 -5.64 13.37 -21.43
N GLU A 23 -5.13 14.30 -20.63
CA GLU A 23 -5.80 15.57 -20.31
C GLU A 23 -4.82 16.73 -20.57
N GLY A 24 -5.01 17.44 -21.69
CA GLY A 24 -4.06 18.46 -22.13
C GLY A 24 -2.70 17.85 -22.45
N GLU A 25 -1.65 18.33 -21.81
CA GLU A 25 -0.28 17.80 -21.97
C GLU A 25 0.06 16.69 -20.95
N MET A 26 -0.88 16.30 -20.08
CA MET A 26 -0.66 15.25 -19.08
C MET A 26 -1.20 13.91 -19.56
N GLN A 27 -0.36 12.89 -19.45
CA GLN A 27 -0.74 11.50 -19.68
C GLN A 27 -0.87 10.75 -18.35
N PHE A 28 -2.05 10.23 -18.08
CA PHE A 28 -2.31 9.38 -16.94
C PHE A 28 -2.23 7.91 -17.36
N TRP A 29 -1.46 7.13 -16.61
CA TRP A 29 -1.02 5.81 -17.03
C TRP A 29 -1.83 4.65 -16.44
N GLY A 30 -2.92 4.91 -15.72
CA GLY A 30 -3.72 3.87 -15.08
C GLY A 30 -2.88 3.02 -14.13
N GLY A 31 -2.97 1.70 -14.24
CA GLY A 31 -2.18 0.80 -13.40
C GLY A 31 -2.67 0.68 -11.96
N SER A 32 -3.95 0.96 -11.73
CA SER A 32 -4.64 0.66 -10.47
C SER A 32 -4.37 -0.79 -10.05
N PHE A 33 -4.25 -1.06 -8.74
CA PHE A 33 -3.98 -2.41 -8.28
C PHE A 33 -4.54 -2.65 -6.88
N VAL A 34 -4.71 -3.92 -6.54
CA VAL A 34 -5.08 -4.36 -5.19
C VAL A 34 -4.00 -5.31 -4.67
N SER A 35 -3.55 -5.07 -3.43
CA SER A 35 -2.57 -5.93 -2.77
C SER A 35 -3.06 -6.43 -1.42
N ASN A 36 -2.71 -7.68 -1.11
CA ASN A 36 -2.96 -8.26 0.21
C ASN A 36 -1.85 -7.87 1.22
N PRO A 37 -2.04 -8.18 2.51
CA PRO A 37 -1.05 -7.91 3.56
C PRO A 37 0.32 -8.60 3.42
N PHE A 38 0.49 -9.59 2.56
CA PHE A 38 1.82 -10.15 2.21
C PHE A 38 2.46 -9.43 1.01
N GLY A 39 1.80 -8.38 0.50
CA GLY A 39 2.24 -7.64 -0.66
C GLY A 39 1.98 -8.37 -1.96
N THR A 40 1.28 -9.51 -1.99
CA THR A 40 0.84 -10.14 -3.25
C THR A 40 -0.11 -9.19 -3.96
N VAL A 41 0.06 -9.02 -5.27
CA VAL A 41 -0.87 -8.26 -6.10
C VAL A 41 -2.01 -9.21 -6.47
N MET A 42 -3.21 -8.93 -5.96
CA MET A 42 -4.41 -9.71 -6.23
C MET A 42 -5.02 -9.32 -7.58
N TYR A 43 -4.81 -8.08 -8.00
CA TYR A 43 -5.23 -7.57 -9.30
C TYR A 43 -4.37 -6.40 -9.72
N GLN A 44 -4.14 -6.29 -11.02
CA GLN A 44 -3.43 -5.20 -11.68
C GLN A 44 -4.25 -4.79 -12.91
N ALA A 45 -4.80 -3.58 -12.87
CA ALA A 45 -5.46 -2.98 -14.02
C ALA A 45 -4.43 -2.68 -15.12
N PRO A 46 -4.85 -2.68 -16.41
CA PRO A 46 -3.99 -2.29 -17.52
C PRO A 46 -3.51 -0.84 -17.41
N HIS A 47 -2.49 -0.52 -18.20
CA HIS A 47 -2.04 0.84 -18.42
C HIS A 47 -2.73 1.41 -19.66
N MET A 48 -3.02 2.72 -19.65
CA MET A 48 -3.58 3.46 -20.80
C MET A 48 -4.97 3.00 -21.26
N GLU A 49 -5.66 2.16 -20.48
CA GLU A 49 -6.98 1.64 -20.80
C GLU A 49 -7.93 1.83 -19.63
N GLU A 50 -9.20 2.17 -19.93
CA GLU A 50 -10.26 2.19 -18.92
C GLU A 50 -10.59 0.76 -18.48
N ASP A 51 -10.86 0.59 -17.20
CA ASP A 51 -11.05 -0.71 -16.61
C ASP A 51 -11.97 -0.65 -15.38
N ILE A 52 -12.76 -1.70 -15.17
CA ILE A 52 -13.65 -1.86 -14.02
C ILE A 52 -13.51 -3.30 -13.54
N ASN A 53 -13.12 -3.45 -12.28
CA ASN A 53 -13.04 -4.75 -11.65
C ASN A 53 -13.55 -4.71 -10.20
N VAL A 54 -14.16 -5.81 -9.76
CA VAL A 54 -14.66 -5.99 -8.40
C VAL A 54 -13.88 -7.12 -7.75
N ILE A 55 -13.33 -6.86 -6.56
CA ILE A 55 -12.52 -7.82 -5.82
C ILE A 55 -13.09 -7.94 -4.41
N GLU A 56 -13.35 -9.18 -4.02
CA GLU A 56 -13.75 -9.49 -2.66
C GLU A 56 -12.54 -9.43 -1.72
N ILE A 57 -12.69 -8.71 -0.61
CA ILE A 57 -11.67 -8.61 0.44
C ILE A 57 -12.25 -9.17 1.73
N ASP A 58 -11.68 -10.29 2.18
CA ASP A 58 -11.99 -10.86 3.48
C ASP A 58 -11.15 -10.21 4.59
N LEU A 59 -11.79 -9.34 5.36
CA LEU A 59 -11.16 -8.64 6.48
C LEU A 59 -10.89 -9.56 7.68
N GLN A 60 -11.53 -10.73 7.77
CA GLN A 60 -11.29 -11.67 8.87
C GLN A 60 -9.88 -12.27 8.79
N LYS A 61 -9.26 -12.29 7.61
CA LYS A 61 -7.87 -12.75 7.42
C LYS A 61 -6.82 -11.80 8.01
N THR A 62 -7.17 -10.55 8.32
CA THR A 62 -6.24 -9.56 8.92
C THR A 62 -5.54 -10.09 10.16
N ASP A 63 -6.24 -10.85 11.01
CA ASP A 63 -5.67 -11.42 12.23
C ASP A 63 -4.58 -12.46 11.94
N HIS A 64 -4.83 -13.34 10.96
CA HIS A 64 -3.83 -14.30 10.48
C HIS A 64 -2.56 -13.60 9.98
N TYR A 65 -2.70 -12.54 9.17
CA TYR A 65 -1.56 -11.81 8.64
C TYR A 65 -0.71 -11.16 9.75
N ARG A 66 -1.35 -10.52 10.74
CA ARG A 66 -0.67 -9.84 11.85
C ARG A 66 -0.08 -10.81 12.86
N THR A 67 -0.64 -12.01 13.00
CA THR A 67 -0.05 -13.06 13.84
C THR A 67 1.15 -13.71 13.16
N HIS A 68 1.09 -13.92 11.85
CA HIS A 68 2.18 -14.51 11.08
C HIS A 68 3.40 -13.56 11.01
N TRP A 69 3.18 -12.28 10.68
CA TRP A 69 4.20 -11.22 10.68
C TRP A 69 3.86 -10.13 11.71
N PRO A 70 4.28 -10.30 12.98
CA PRO A 70 3.84 -9.48 14.10
C PRO A 70 4.58 -8.15 14.23
N TYR A 71 4.69 -7.40 13.12
CA TYR A 71 5.39 -6.11 13.12
C TYR A 71 4.85 -5.15 14.17
N LEU A 72 3.52 -5.08 14.35
CA LEU A 72 2.91 -4.17 15.34
C LEU A 72 3.36 -4.48 16.78
N ARG A 73 3.59 -5.75 17.11
CA ARG A 73 4.11 -6.19 18.42
C ARG A 73 5.60 -5.84 18.57
N ASP A 74 6.37 -5.99 17.50
CA ASP A 74 7.83 -5.89 17.53
C ASP A 74 8.35 -4.46 17.29
N ARG A 75 7.46 -3.46 17.09
CA ARG A 75 7.82 -2.06 16.93
C ARG A 75 8.63 -1.55 18.14
N ARG A 76 9.84 -1.04 17.88
CA ARG A 76 10.67 -0.29 18.85
C ARG A 76 10.17 1.13 19.03
N ILE A 77 8.95 1.27 19.55
CA ILE A 77 8.27 2.57 19.71
C ILE A 77 9.07 3.54 20.57
N ASP A 78 9.89 3.03 21.50
CA ASP A 78 10.83 3.77 22.33
C ASP A 78 11.88 4.54 21.51
N SER A 79 12.20 4.05 20.31
CA SER A 79 13.22 4.63 19.43
C SER A 79 12.63 5.51 18.31
N TYR A 80 11.30 5.67 18.25
CA TYR A 80 10.64 6.34 17.10
C TYR A 80 10.57 7.86 17.21
N GLN A 81 10.84 8.44 18.37
CA GLN A 81 10.73 9.89 18.56
C GLN A 81 11.43 10.73 17.46
N PRO A 82 12.63 10.36 16.95
CA PRO A 82 13.31 11.15 15.93
C PRO A 82 12.54 11.27 14.59
N ILE A 83 11.66 10.33 14.23
CA ILE A 83 10.90 10.40 12.96
C ILE A 83 9.87 11.54 12.95
N THR A 84 9.58 12.13 14.12
CA THR A 84 8.71 13.32 14.25
C THR A 84 9.43 14.61 13.89
N LYS A 85 10.75 14.58 13.73
CA LYS A 85 11.57 15.73 13.34
C LYS A 85 11.63 15.83 11.83
N ARG A 86 11.58 17.06 11.31
CA ARG A 86 11.76 17.32 9.87
C ARG A 86 13.13 16.88 9.37
N TYR A 87 14.15 17.07 10.21
CA TYR A 87 15.55 16.71 9.99
C TYR A 87 16.23 16.55 11.36
N ILE A 88 17.33 15.81 11.44
CA ILE A 88 18.12 15.60 12.67
C ILE A 88 19.53 16.13 12.38
N ASP A 89 19.87 17.28 12.97
CA ASP A 89 21.18 17.92 12.92
C ASP A 89 21.93 17.78 14.25
N ASN A 90 23.21 18.17 14.25
CA ASN A 90 24.13 18.02 15.38
C ASN A 90 24.31 19.32 16.18
N GLU A 91 23.31 20.21 16.21
CA GLU A 91 23.37 21.40 17.10
C GLU A 91 23.24 21.02 18.58
#